data_AF-A0A920W281-F1
#
_entry.id   AF-A0A920W281-F1
#
_cell.length_a   1.000
_cell.length_b   1.000
_cell.length_c   1.000
_cell.angle_alpha   90.00
_cell.angle_beta   90.00
_cell.angle_gamma   90.00
#
_symmetry.space_group_name_H-M   'P 1'
#
loop_
_entity.id
_entity.type
_entity.pdbx_description
1 polymer ?
#
loop_
_entity_poly.entity_id
_entity_poly.type
_entity_poly.pdbx_seq_one_letter_code
_entity_poly.pdbx_strand_id
1 'polypeptide(L)'
;MGLKAHRTGIGALYGRWYERTTNAAVKYINSIGGIPGRPIEIITEDDGTDPKRGADVVEKLATKHKVDFVYGTLFSHVVMGSAPRAGELKIPYFVVSEGYHVASGALNRYVFQPCITDVRFPDNGSF
;
A
#
# COMPACT_ATOMS: atom_id res chain seq x y z
N MET A 1 -11.52 -3.00 3.40
CA MET A 1 -10.08 -2.65 3.17
C MET A 1 -9.91 -2.01 1.79
N GLY A 2 -8.93 -1.11 1.63
CA GLY A 2 -8.65 -0.43 0.35
C GLY A 2 -7.38 -0.95 -0.33
N LEU A 3 -7.50 -1.47 -1.55
CA LEU A 3 -6.37 -1.82 -2.39
C LEU A 3 -6.04 -0.65 -3.33
N LYS A 4 -4.85 -0.09 -3.19
CA LYS A 4 -4.29 0.85 -4.15
C LYS A 4 -3.50 0.06 -5.21
N ALA A 5 -4.10 -0.10 -6.38
CA ALA A 5 -3.57 -0.93 -7.45
C ALA A 5 -2.92 -0.09 -8.55
N HIS A 6 -1.81 -0.59 -9.09
CA HIS A 6 -1.18 -0.05 -10.29
C HIS A 6 -1.90 -0.63 -11.53
N ARG A 7 -3.12 -0.20 -11.87
CA ARG A 7 -3.85 -0.74 -13.04
C ARG A 7 -3.37 -0.13 -14.34
N THR A 8 -2.96 1.14 -14.29
CA THR A 8 -2.42 1.88 -15.43
C THR A 8 -1.01 2.38 -15.14
N GLY A 9 -0.33 2.90 -16.17
CA GLY A 9 1.07 3.35 -16.09
C GLY A 9 2.08 2.19 -16.15
N ILE A 10 3.33 2.47 -15.77
CA ILE A 10 4.45 1.50 -15.87
C ILE A 10 4.27 0.28 -14.97
N GLY A 11 3.47 0.41 -13.90
CA GLY A 11 3.20 -0.65 -12.94
C GLY A 11 2.05 -1.60 -13.33
N ALA A 12 1.40 -1.40 -14.48
CA ALA A 12 0.20 -2.13 -14.90
C ALA A 12 0.33 -3.66 -14.82
N LEU A 13 1.51 -4.19 -15.18
CA LEU A 13 1.77 -5.63 -15.14
C LEU A 13 1.73 -6.17 -13.69
N TYR A 14 2.31 -5.43 -12.75
CA TYR A 14 2.31 -5.79 -11.32
C TYR A 14 0.91 -5.69 -10.72
N GLY A 15 0.19 -4.60 -11.00
CA GLY A 15 -1.17 -4.41 -10.48
C GLY A 15 -2.13 -5.53 -10.88
N ARG A 16 -2.03 -6.04 -12.12
CA ARG A 16 -2.82 -7.20 -12.58
C ARG A 16 -2.65 -8.42 -11.66
N TRP A 17 -1.42 -8.74 -11.29
CA TRP A 17 -1.15 -9.88 -10.43
C TRP A 17 -1.54 -9.61 -8.97
N TYR A 18 -1.31 -8.39 -8.47
CA TYR A 18 -1.68 -8.00 -7.10
C TYR A 18 -3.19 -8.11 -6.86
N GLU A 19 -4.00 -7.64 -7.81
CA GLU A 19 -5.46 -7.76 -7.73
C GLU A 19 -5.93 -9.21 -7.80
N ARG A 20 -5.37 -10.02 -8.71
CA ARG A 20 -5.72 -11.45 -8.82
C ARG A 20 -5.42 -12.20 -7.54
N THR A 21 -4.22 -12.02 -6.99
CA THR A 21 -3.79 -12.69 -5.75
C THR A 21 -4.59 -12.19 -4.56
N THR A 22 -4.85 -10.88 -4.46
CA THR A 22 -5.74 -10.31 -3.44
C THR A 22 -7.11 -10.96 -3.49
N ASN A 23 -7.74 -11.00 -4.66
CA ASN A 23 -9.10 -11.53 -4.81
C ASN A 23 -9.15 -13.03 -4.49
N ALA A 24 -8.13 -13.80 -4.90
CA ALA A 24 -8.02 -15.21 -4.56
C ALA A 24 -7.88 -15.42 -3.04
N ALA A 25 -7.00 -14.66 -2.38
CA ALA A 25 -6.80 -14.74 -0.93
C ALA A 25 -8.07 -14.36 -0.15
N VAL A 26 -8.73 -13.26 -0.52
CA VAL A 26 -9.97 -12.81 0.11
C VAL A 26 -11.10 -13.82 -0.09
N LYS A 27 -11.23 -14.38 -1.30
CA LYS A 27 -12.21 -15.44 -1.57
C LYS A 27 -11.97 -16.65 -0.67
N TYR A 28 -10.72 -17.07 -0.52
CA TYR A 28 -10.36 -18.18 0.36
C TYR A 28 -10.67 -17.87 1.84
N ILE A 29 -10.21 -16.72 2.36
CA ILE A 29 -10.45 -16.33 3.76
C ILE A 29 -11.95 -16.22 4.05
N ASN A 30 -12.72 -15.62 3.15
CA ASN A 30 -14.17 -15.52 3.30
C ASN A 30 -14.85 -16.90 3.24
N SER A 31 -14.34 -17.85 2.45
CA SER A 31 -14.89 -19.21 2.37
C SER A 31 -14.73 -20.03 3.66
N ILE A 32 -13.74 -19.67 4.50
CA ILE A 32 -13.50 -20.32 5.80
C ILE A 32 -14.10 -19.52 6.98
N GLY A 33 -15.00 -18.57 6.71
CA GLY A 33 -15.73 -17.81 7.74
C GLY A 33 -15.20 -16.39 7.98
N GLY A 34 -14.26 -15.89 7.18
CA GLY A 34 -13.74 -14.53 7.28
C GLY A 34 -12.82 -14.32 8.48
N ILE A 35 -12.67 -13.07 8.91
CA ILE A 35 -11.88 -12.69 10.09
C ILE A 35 -12.86 -12.39 11.23
N PRO A 36 -12.59 -12.85 12.45
CA PRO A 36 -13.58 -13.46 13.36
C PRO A 36 -15.06 -13.34 12.90
N GLY A 37 -15.47 -14.15 11.92
CA GLY A 37 -16.85 -14.20 11.42
C GLY A 37 -17.28 -13.04 10.51
N ARG A 38 -16.42 -12.03 10.29
CA ARG A 38 -16.69 -10.89 9.41
C ARG A 38 -16.05 -11.11 8.04
N PRO A 39 -16.80 -11.00 6.93
CA PRO A 39 -16.25 -11.11 5.59
C PRO A 39 -15.36 -9.90 5.29
N ILE A 40 -14.28 -10.14 4.53
CA ILE A 40 -13.41 -9.09 4.01
C ILE A 40 -14.02 -8.56 2.71
N GLU A 41 -14.13 -7.23 2.62
CA GLU A 41 -14.44 -6.50 1.40
C GLU A 41 -13.23 -5.69 0.95
N ILE A 42 -12.93 -5.74 -0.35
CA ILE A 42 -11.84 -4.98 -0.98
C ILE A 42 -12.41 -3.94 -1.92
N ILE A 43 -12.08 -2.67 -1.67
CA ILE A 43 -12.31 -1.58 -2.61
C ILE A 43 -11.00 -1.30 -3.33
N THR A 44 -10.98 -1.44 -4.65
CA THR A 44 -9.77 -1.24 -5.46
C THR A 44 -9.82 0.07 -6.22
N GLU A 45 -8.77 0.87 -6.12
CA GLU A 45 -8.61 2.14 -6.83
C GLU A 45 -7.27 2.16 -7.57
N ASP A 46 -7.27 2.72 -8.78
CA ASP A 46 -6.08 2.82 -9.63
C ASP A 46 -5.31 4.10 -9.36
N ASP A 47 -4.03 3.96 -9.03
CA ASP A 47 -3.13 5.10 -8.82
C ASP A 47 -2.34 5.51 -10.07
N GLY A 48 -2.45 4.77 -11.18
CA GLY A 48 -1.73 5.04 -12.43
C GLY A 48 -0.21 4.98 -12.31
N THR A 49 0.32 4.40 -11.24
CA THR A 49 1.73 4.46 -10.87
C THR A 49 2.25 5.91 -10.73
N ASP A 50 1.36 6.84 -10.40
CA ASP A 50 1.64 8.28 -10.28
C ASP A 50 1.55 8.73 -8.81
N PRO A 51 2.51 9.53 -8.30
CA PRO A 51 2.54 9.91 -6.89
C PRO A 51 1.40 10.82 -6.47
N LYS A 52 0.97 11.75 -7.34
CA LYS A 52 -0.12 12.69 -7.03
C LYS A 52 -1.45 11.94 -6.98
N ARG A 53 -1.73 11.14 -8.01
CA ARG A 53 -2.91 10.29 -8.05
C ARG A 53 -2.91 9.25 -6.93
N GLY A 54 -1.75 8.74 -6.54
CA GLY A 54 -1.61 7.88 -5.38
C GLY A 54 -2.10 8.52 -4.08
N ALA A 55 -1.80 9.80 -3.84
CA ALA A 55 -2.31 10.54 -2.70
C ALA A 55 -3.84 10.74 -2.78
N ASP A 56 -4.36 11.10 -3.96
CA ASP A 56 -5.81 11.24 -4.21
C ASP A 56 -6.56 9.93 -3.95
N VAL A 57 -5.96 8.79 -4.32
CA VAL A 57 -6.52 7.46 -4.06
C VAL A 57 -6.56 7.14 -2.57
N VAL A 58 -5.51 7.46 -1.81
CA VAL A 58 -5.52 7.31 -0.34
C VAL A 58 -6.66 8.13 0.27
N GLU A 59 -6.80 9.38 -0.16
CA GLU A 59 -7.87 10.26 0.29
C GLU A 59 -9.25 9.71 -0.04
N LYS A 60 -9.47 9.26 -1.28
CA LYS A 60 -10.75 8.68 -1.70
C LYS A 60 -11.10 7.42 -0.91
N LEU A 61 -10.13 6.52 -0.71
CA LEU A 61 -10.33 5.30 0.06
C LEU A 61 -10.66 5.61 1.52
N ALA A 62 -9.97 6.57 2.13
CA ALA A 62 -10.17 6.95 3.52
C ALA A 62 -11.48 7.73 3.75
N THR A 63 -11.80 8.71 2.91
CA THR A 63 -12.88 9.67 3.17
C THR A 63 -14.21 9.26 2.53
N LYS A 64 -14.18 8.79 1.29
CA LYS A 64 -15.38 8.41 0.53
C LYS A 64 -15.78 6.96 0.81
N HIS A 65 -14.81 6.04 0.70
CA HIS A 65 -15.07 4.61 0.90
C HIS A 65 -14.95 4.16 2.35
N LYS A 66 -14.36 5.00 3.22
CA LYS A 66 -14.23 4.77 4.67
C LYS A 66 -13.64 3.40 5.01
N VAL A 67 -12.60 2.99 4.27
CA VAL A 67 -11.93 1.71 4.50
C VAL A 67 -11.15 1.74 5.82
N ASP A 68 -10.96 0.58 6.45
CA ASP A 68 -10.22 0.47 7.71
C ASP A 68 -8.72 0.78 7.57
N PHE A 69 -8.15 0.44 6.41
CA PHE A 69 -6.78 0.73 6.04
C PHE A 69 -6.57 0.62 4.52
N VAL A 70 -5.44 1.16 4.05
CA VAL A 70 -5.02 1.12 2.64
C VAL A 70 -3.78 0.26 2.50
N TYR A 71 -3.68 -0.53 1.43
CA TYR A 71 -2.50 -1.33 1.13
C TYR A 71 -2.24 -1.49 -0.38
N GLY A 72 -1.09 -2.05 -0.73
CA GLY A 72 -0.80 -2.55 -2.09
C GLY A 72 0.16 -1.72 -2.93
N THR A 73 0.61 -0.56 -2.43
CA THR A 73 1.52 0.30 -3.19
C THR A 73 2.93 -0.28 -3.23
N LEU A 74 3.41 -0.56 -4.45
CA LEU A 74 4.69 -1.19 -4.74
C LEU A 74 5.79 -0.18 -5.04
N PHE A 75 5.48 0.86 -5.80
CA PHE A 75 6.50 1.79 -6.31
C PHE A 75 6.86 2.87 -5.29
N SER A 76 8.15 3.00 -4.98
CA SER A 76 8.65 3.88 -3.91
C SER A 76 8.25 5.34 -4.10
N HIS A 77 8.31 5.86 -5.34
CA HIS A 77 7.90 7.25 -5.60
C HIS A 77 6.41 7.47 -5.33
N VAL A 78 5.56 6.47 -5.60
CA VAL A 78 4.13 6.52 -5.27
C VAL A 78 3.91 6.40 -3.76
N VAL A 79 4.71 5.58 -3.06
CA VAL A 79 4.68 5.52 -1.59
C VAL A 79 5.01 6.88 -1.00
N MET A 80 6.13 7.49 -1.41
CA MET A 80 6.56 8.81 -0.92
C MET A 80 5.51 9.89 -1.16
N GLY A 81 4.85 9.89 -2.33
CA GLY A 81 3.77 10.83 -2.63
C GLY A 81 2.51 10.61 -1.79
N SER A 82 2.21 9.35 -1.44
CA SER A 82 0.96 9.00 -0.73
C SER A 82 1.09 9.03 0.79
N ALA A 83 2.29 8.82 1.31
CA ALA A 83 2.55 8.71 2.75
C ALA A 83 2.11 9.95 3.54
N PRO A 84 2.39 11.20 3.14
CA PRO A 84 1.92 12.38 3.86
C PRO A 84 0.40 12.39 4.03
N ARG A 85 -0.35 12.08 2.96
CA ARG A 85 -1.81 12.07 2.99
C ARG A 85 -2.36 10.99 3.93
N ALA A 86 -1.75 9.81 3.96
CA ALA A 86 -2.09 8.77 4.92
C ALA A 86 -1.88 9.24 6.37
N GLY A 87 -0.80 9.98 6.63
CA GLY A 87 -0.50 10.56 7.94
C GLY A 87 -1.49 11.63 8.38
N GLU A 88 -1.86 12.56 7.49
CA GLU A 88 -2.86 13.60 7.73
C GLU A 88 -4.23 13.01 8.07
N LEU A 89 -4.64 11.99 7.32
CA LEU A 89 -5.91 11.30 7.49
C LEU A 89 -5.88 10.25 8.61
N LYS A 90 -4.72 10.00 9.21
CA LYS A 90 -4.50 9.01 10.27
C LYS A 90 -4.96 7.61 9.88
N ILE A 91 -4.85 7.26 8.59
CA ILE A 91 -5.25 5.96 8.07
C ILE A 91 -4.03 5.03 7.98
N PRO A 92 -4.06 3.82 8.57
CA PRO A 92 -2.98 2.87 8.40
C PRO A 92 -2.74 2.57 6.92
N TYR A 93 -1.48 2.64 6.51
CA TYR A 93 -1.05 2.49 5.14
C TYR A 93 0.06 1.45 5.05
N PHE A 94 -0.29 0.27 4.52
CA PHE A 94 0.60 -0.88 4.41
C PHE A 94 1.21 -0.93 3.01
N VAL A 95 2.50 -0.61 2.93
CA VAL A 95 3.23 -0.55 1.66
C VAL A 95 3.80 -1.92 1.32
N VAL A 96 3.85 -2.24 0.03
CA VAL A 96 4.46 -3.47 -0.50
C VAL A 96 5.71 -3.12 -1.30
N SER A 97 6.28 -1.94 -1.02
CA SER A 97 7.54 -1.46 -1.58
C SER A 97 8.70 -1.94 -0.74
N GLU A 98 9.79 -2.34 -1.40
CA GLU A 98 10.94 -2.99 -0.76
C GLU A 98 12.04 -2.00 -0.33
N GLY A 99 11.88 -0.71 -0.65
CA GLY A 99 12.92 0.30 -0.42
C GLY A 99 13.16 0.63 1.05
N TYR A 100 14.30 1.25 1.36
CA TYR A 100 14.71 1.65 2.72
C TYR A 100 13.90 2.81 3.35
N HIS A 101 12.96 3.41 2.63
CA HIS A 101 12.22 4.61 3.05
C HIS A 101 11.45 4.52 4.39
N VAL A 102 10.89 3.35 4.76
CA VAL A 102 10.26 3.19 6.10
C VAL A 102 11.30 3.06 7.19
N ALA A 103 12.31 2.19 6.98
CA ALA A 103 13.39 2.00 7.96
C ALA A 103 14.29 3.24 8.13
N SER A 104 14.37 4.12 7.13
CA SER A 104 15.08 5.38 7.22
C SER A 104 14.41 6.41 8.14
N GLY A 105 13.19 6.14 8.63
CA GLY A 105 12.40 7.09 9.41
C GLY A 105 11.86 8.27 8.58
N ALA A 106 11.89 8.19 7.24
CA ALA A 106 11.43 9.27 6.37
C ALA A 106 9.90 9.35 6.28
N LEU A 107 9.20 8.30 6.70
CA LEU A 107 7.74 8.25 6.68
C LEU A 107 7.14 8.53 8.05
N ASN A 108 5.83 8.82 8.06
CA ASN A 108 5.10 9.05 9.29
C ASN A 108 4.63 7.74 9.97
N ARG A 109 4.17 7.87 11.21
CA ARG A 109 3.75 6.75 12.08
C ARG A 109 2.57 5.89 11.57
N TYR A 110 1.88 6.32 10.51
CA TYR A 110 0.76 5.57 9.92
C TYR A 110 1.19 4.71 8.74
N VAL A 111 2.47 4.72 8.37
CA VAL A 111 2.99 3.89 7.28
C VAL A 111 3.74 2.67 7.83
N PHE A 112 3.38 1.51 7.33
CA PHE A 112 3.91 0.22 7.76
C PHE A 112 4.44 -0.56 6.56
N GLN A 113 5.62 -1.17 6.69
CA GLN A 113 6.22 -2.01 5.66
C GLN A 113 6.30 -3.47 6.17
N PRO A 114 5.29 -4.30 5.90
CA PRO A 114 5.29 -5.71 6.28
C PRO A 114 6.17 -6.59 5.38
N CYS A 115 6.68 -6.06 4.27
CA CYS A 115 7.53 -6.77 3.30
C CYS A 115 9.02 -6.52 3.56
N ILE A 116 9.89 -7.17 2.76
CA ILE A 116 11.34 -7.01 2.86
C ILE A 116 11.73 -5.53 2.77
N THR A 117 12.79 -5.16 3.48
CA THR A 117 13.38 -3.83 3.42
C THR A 117 14.83 -3.97 3.00
N ASP A 118 15.29 -3.14 2.06
CA ASP A 118 16.71 -3.04 1.72
C ASP A 118 17.56 -2.83 2.98
N VAL A 119 18.53 -3.70 3.21
CA VAL A 119 19.49 -3.53 4.32
C VAL A 119 20.62 -2.64 3.83
N ARG A 120 20.81 -1.48 4.47
CA ARG A 120 22.03 -0.68 4.30
C ARG A 120 23.08 -1.14 5.30
N PHE A 121 24.27 -1.47 4.80
CA PHE A 121 25.46 -1.50 5.64
C PHE A 121 25.72 -0.06 6.15
N PRO A 122 26.19 0.12 7.39
CA PRO A 122 26.65 1.44 7.82
C PRO A 122 27.68 1.91 6.81
N ASP A 123 27.48 3.13 6.29
CA ASP A 123 28.47 3.84 5.50
C ASP A 123 29.67 4.11 6.41
N ASN A 124 30.56 3.11 6.53
CA ASN A 124 31.86 3.28 7.12
C ASN A 124 32.64 4.14 6.12
N GLY A 125 32.50 5.46 6.25
CA GLY A 125 33.13 6.42 5.35
C GLY A 125 34.60 6.06 5.11
N SER A 126 34.95 5.94 3.82
CA SER A 126 36.31 5.83 3.25
C SER A 126 37.25 4.75 3.83
N PHE A 127 37.73 3.87 2.95
CA PHE A 127 39.10 3.38 3.05
C PHE A 127 40.08 4.44 2.55
#